data_AF-L8G6H5-F1
#
_entry.id   AF-L8G6H5-F1
#
_cell.length_a   1.000
_cell.length_b   1.000
_cell.length_c   1.000
_cell.angle_alpha   90.00
_cell.angle_beta   90.00
_cell.angle_gamma   90.00
#
_symmetry.space_group_name_H-M   'P 1'
#
loop_
_entity.id
_entity.type
_entity.pdbx_description
1 polymer ?
#
loop_
_entity_poly.entity_id
_entity_poly.type
_entity_poly.pdbx_seq_one_letter_code
_entity_poly.pdbx_strand_id
1 'polypeptide(L)'
;MKTATSMRPLLAAARSGSAPRSVRAASTIAGARRGITATAGARRTAVAPLRAAVGGPQTRAFSAGQRRQEEAFDPTMVERESDEVDVCIVGGGPAGLASAIRLKQLATAAGNDDFRVVVLEKASEIGAHILSGAVLEPRAIEELIPNWLDEANPDRFDGITPAAGDIMRFLTKKMALPIPAPPQMHNKGNYIVSLNQFTKWLGERAEEAGVEVYPGFAGAEVLYRPDGSVKGVATGGPGDCEGWE
;
A
#
# COMPACT_ATOMS: atom_id res chain seq x y z
N MET A 1 52.82 26.94 -17.61
CA MET A 1 53.55 27.13 -18.88
C MET A 1 52.99 26.10 -19.87
N LYS A 2 52.31 26.55 -20.94
CA LYS A 2 51.93 25.82 -22.19
C LYS A 2 50.90 24.67 -22.06
N THR A 3 49.62 24.87 -22.45
CA THR A 3 48.96 24.59 -23.77
C THR A 3 48.84 23.10 -24.11
N ALA A 4 47.82 22.51 -24.73
CA ALA A 4 46.46 22.84 -25.18
C ALA A 4 45.89 21.56 -25.87
N THR A 5 44.57 21.53 -26.19
CA THR A 5 43.99 20.90 -27.41
C THR A 5 43.83 19.36 -27.39
N SER A 6 42.62 18.82 -27.17
CA SER A 6 41.53 18.54 -28.14
C SER A 6 41.80 17.37 -29.09
N MET A 7 40.91 16.36 -29.10
CA MET A 7 40.13 15.97 -30.29
C MET A 7 39.18 14.80 -30.00
N ARG A 8 37.89 15.02 -30.26
CA ARG A 8 36.88 14.00 -30.55
C ARG A 8 37.11 13.42 -31.96
N PRO A 9 36.51 12.26 -32.25
CA PRO A 9 35.72 12.17 -33.47
C PRO A 9 34.28 11.68 -33.24
N LEU A 10 33.37 12.23 -34.04
CA LEU A 10 32.03 11.73 -34.32
C LEU A 10 32.13 10.37 -35.06
N LEU A 11 31.20 9.46 -34.77
CA LEU A 11 30.60 8.62 -35.81
C LEU A 11 29.13 8.36 -35.49
N ALA A 12 28.27 8.81 -36.41
CA ALA A 12 26.86 8.46 -36.48
C ALA A 12 26.67 7.39 -37.57
N ALA A 13 25.83 6.39 -37.33
CA ALA A 13 24.81 5.91 -38.28
C ALA A 13 24.10 4.63 -37.78
N ALA A 14 22.80 4.79 -37.58
CA ALA A 14 21.71 3.92 -38.05
C ALA A 14 21.86 2.40 -37.96
N ARG A 15 21.09 1.79 -37.05
CA ARG A 15 20.43 0.50 -37.30
C ARG A 15 18.99 0.55 -36.76
N SER A 16 18.06 0.67 -37.69
CA SER A 16 16.62 0.49 -37.50
C SER A 16 16.31 -0.98 -37.20
N GLY A 17 15.80 -1.28 -36.01
CA GLY A 17 15.43 -2.62 -35.56
C GLY A 17 13.94 -2.72 -35.21
N SER A 18 13.21 -3.47 -36.05
CA SER A 18 11.99 -4.26 -35.84
C SER A 18 10.89 -3.76 -34.89
N ALA A 19 9.70 -3.54 -35.46
CA ALA A 19 8.42 -3.72 -34.78
C ALA A 19 7.49 -4.54 -35.69
N PRO A 20 7.11 -5.78 -35.32
CA PRO A 20 6.01 -6.46 -36.00
C PRO A 20 4.68 -6.01 -35.39
N ARG A 21 3.81 -5.47 -36.26
CA ARG A 21 2.41 -5.14 -35.98
C ARG A 21 1.65 -6.40 -35.52
N SER A 22 1.11 -6.38 -34.31
CA SER A 22 0.14 -7.38 -33.86
C SER A 22 -1.19 -7.18 -34.58
N VAL A 23 -1.56 -8.13 -35.44
CA VAL A 23 -2.88 -8.19 -36.06
C VAL A 23 -3.86 -8.75 -35.04
N ARG A 24 -4.86 -7.94 -34.68
CA ARG A 24 -5.95 -8.29 -33.77
C ARG A 24 -6.95 -9.17 -34.53
N ALA A 25 -6.95 -10.47 -34.26
CA ALA A 25 -7.98 -11.38 -34.77
C ALA A 25 -9.22 -11.30 -33.88
N ALA A 26 -10.29 -10.70 -34.39
CA ALA A 26 -11.62 -10.77 -33.80
C ALA A 26 -12.32 -12.04 -34.30
N SER A 27 -12.53 -13.02 -33.43
CA SER A 27 -13.38 -14.18 -33.70
C SER A 27 -14.81 -13.90 -33.27
N THR A 28 -15.65 -13.64 -34.26
CA THR A 28 -17.12 -13.68 -34.17
C THR A 28 -17.60 -15.13 -34.18
N ILE A 29 -18.34 -15.56 -33.15
CA ILE A 29 -19.20 -16.76 -33.24
C ILE A 29 -20.61 -16.42 -32.72
N ALA A 30 -21.47 -16.18 -33.71
CA ALA A 30 -22.89 -16.53 -33.84
C ALA A 30 -23.77 -16.62 -32.58
N GLY A 31 -24.63 -15.62 -32.41
CA GLY A 31 -25.87 -15.72 -31.64
C GLY A 31 -26.98 -16.40 -32.45
N ALA A 32 -27.53 -17.50 -31.93
CA ALA A 32 -28.71 -18.15 -32.48
C ALA A 32 -29.99 -17.45 -32.00
N ARG A 33 -30.60 -16.64 -32.87
CA ARG A 33 -31.96 -16.11 -32.69
C ARG A 33 -32.96 -17.08 -33.32
N ARG A 34 -33.77 -17.77 -32.51
CA ARG A 34 -34.97 -18.48 -33.00
C ARG A 34 -36.15 -17.51 -33.07
N GLY A 35 -36.53 -17.13 -34.28
CA GLY A 35 -37.79 -16.43 -34.55
C GLY A 35 -38.97 -17.40 -34.44
N ILE A 36 -40.04 -16.96 -33.79
CA ILE A 36 -41.32 -17.65 -33.76
C ILE A 36 -42.25 -16.90 -34.72
N THR A 37 -42.63 -17.56 -35.80
CA THR A 37 -43.63 -17.11 -36.77
C THR A 37 -45.03 -17.34 -36.20
N ALA A 38 -45.80 -16.26 -36.04
CA ALA A 38 -47.19 -16.30 -35.63
C ALA A 38 -48.10 -16.51 -36.85
N THR A 39 -48.95 -17.52 -36.83
CA THR A 39 -50.04 -17.71 -37.79
C THR A 39 -51.33 -17.11 -37.22
N ALA A 40 -51.92 -16.19 -37.99
CA ALA A 40 -53.18 -15.52 -37.68
C ALA A 40 -54.38 -16.42 -38.03
N GLY A 41 -55.30 -16.60 -37.09
CA GLY A 41 -56.57 -17.28 -37.30
C GLY A 41 -57.68 -16.59 -36.51
N ALA A 42 -58.48 -15.78 -37.20
CA ALA A 42 -59.56 -14.97 -36.63
C ALA A 42 -60.79 -15.83 -36.25
N ARG A 43 -61.28 -15.73 -35.01
CA ARG A 43 -62.66 -16.07 -34.65
C ARG A 43 -63.24 -15.09 -33.60
N ARG A 44 -64.13 -14.24 -34.13
CA ARG A 44 -65.32 -13.55 -33.59
C ARG A 44 -65.42 -13.37 -32.06
N THR A 45 -65.34 -12.11 -31.67
CA THR A 45 -65.63 -11.54 -30.34
C THR A 45 -67.13 -11.56 -30.02
N ALA A 46 -67.51 -12.26 -28.94
CA ALA A 46 -68.72 -11.94 -28.20
C ALA A 46 -68.30 -11.12 -26.96
N VAL A 47 -68.72 -9.86 -26.90
CA VAL A 47 -68.42 -8.95 -25.79
C VAL A 47 -69.47 -9.19 -24.70
N ALA A 48 -69.06 -9.86 -23.61
CA ALA A 48 -69.82 -9.89 -22.37
C ALA A 48 -69.32 -8.77 -21.44
N PRO A 49 -70.19 -8.11 -20.66
CA PRO A 49 -69.79 -6.96 -19.86
C PRO A 49 -68.84 -7.40 -18.73
N LEU A 50 -67.69 -6.73 -18.66
CA LEU A 50 -66.70 -6.88 -17.60
C LEU A 50 -67.31 -6.36 -16.29
N ARG A 51 -67.83 -7.25 -15.44
CA ARG A 51 -67.99 -6.92 -14.01
C ARG A 51 -66.60 -6.89 -13.39
N ALA A 52 -66.13 -5.69 -13.06
CA ALA A 52 -64.95 -5.50 -12.24
C ALA A 52 -65.22 -6.10 -10.85
N ALA A 53 -64.85 -7.36 -10.65
CA ALA A 53 -64.61 -7.88 -9.31
C ALA A 53 -63.32 -7.23 -8.83
N VAL A 54 -63.44 -6.25 -7.93
CA VAL A 54 -62.32 -5.72 -7.15
C VAL A 54 -61.76 -6.90 -6.35
N GLY A 55 -60.73 -7.54 -6.91
CA GLY A 55 -59.96 -8.55 -6.22
C GLY A 55 -59.33 -7.91 -4.99
N GLY A 56 -59.63 -8.46 -3.82
CA GLY A 56 -58.95 -8.09 -2.58
C GLY A 56 -57.44 -8.19 -2.70
N PRO A 57 -56.67 -7.58 -1.78
CA PRO A 57 -55.22 -7.53 -1.87
C PRO A 57 -54.65 -8.96 -1.94
N GLN A 58 -54.04 -9.30 -3.08
CA GLN A 58 -53.24 -10.51 -3.19
C GLN A 58 -51.93 -10.29 -2.44
N THR A 59 -51.91 -10.62 -1.15
CA THR A 59 -50.67 -10.72 -0.39
C THR A 59 -49.98 -12.02 -0.79
N ARG A 60 -48.94 -11.95 -1.63
CA ARG A 60 -47.98 -13.06 -1.72
C ARG A 60 -47.22 -13.11 -0.40
N ALA A 61 -47.36 -14.19 0.34
CA ALA A 61 -46.45 -14.48 1.43
C ALA A 61 -45.05 -14.65 0.84
N PHE A 62 -44.10 -13.82 1.29
CA PHE A 62 -42.69 -14.13 1.08
C PHE A 62 -42.44 -15.47 1.75
N SER A 63 -41.99 -16.46 0.97
CA SER A 63 -41.50 -17.70 1.57
C SER A 63 -40.27 -17.32 2.38
N ALA A 64 -40.41 -17.28 3.70
CA ALA A 64 -39.27 -17.22 4.59
C ALA A 64 -38.54 -18.56 4.41
N GLY A 65 -37.64 -18.62 3.43
CA GLY A 65 -36.71 -19.72 3.30
C GLY A 65 -36.07 -19.91 4.68
N GLN A 66 -36.03 -21.16 5.17
CA GLN A 66 -35.37 -21.47 6.42
C GLN A 66 -34.02 -20.75 6.41
N ARG A 67 -33.85 -19.83 7.37
CA ARG A 67 -32.58 -19.15 7.57
C ARG A 67 -31.58 -20.29 7.75
N ARG A 68 -30.77 -20.54 6.72
CA ARG A 68 -29.68 -21.51 6.80
C ARG A 68 -28.94 -21.10 8.07
N GLN A 69 -28.86 -22.00 9.05
CA GLN A 69 -27.95 -21.80 10.16
C GLN A 69 -26.58 -21.74 9.50
N GLU A 70 -26.07 -20.54 9.31
CA GLU A 70 -24.65 -20.36 9.04
C GLU A 70 -23.96 -20.91 10.28
N GLU A 71 -23.31 -22.07 10.13
CA GLU A 71 -22.38 -22.56 11.13
C GLU A 71 -21.43 -21.40 11.43
N ALA A 72 -21.39 -20.96 12.69
CA ALA A 72 -20.52 -19.88 13.10
C ALA A 72 -19.10 -20.27 12.71
N PHE A 73 -18.51 -19.52 11.78
CA PHE A 73 -17.14 -19.73 11.37
C PHE A 73 -16.25 -19.51 12.59
N ASP A 74 -15.66 -20.59 13.09
CA ASP A 74 -14.70 -20.54 14.18
C ASP A 74 -13.30 -20.34 13.58
N PRO A 75 -12.72 -19.13 13.64
CA PRO A 75 -11.41 -18.85 13.07
C PRO A 75 -10.28 -19.63 13.76
N THR A 76 -10.54 -20.27 14.91
CA THR A 76 -9.55 -21.12 15.60
C THR A 76 -9.41 -22.50 14.98
N MET A 77 -10.36 -22.93 14.15
CA MET A 77 -10.36 -24.23 13.47
C MET A 77 -9.64 -24.20 12.12
N VAL A 78 -9.20 -23.02 11.66
CA VAL A 78 -8.43 -22.85 10.43
C VAL A 78 -6.94 -23.01 10.75
N GLU A 79 -6.29 -23.94 10.05
CA GLU A 79 -4.84 -24.10 10.10
C GLU A 79 -4.18 -22.84 9.56
N ARG A 80 -3.46 -22.10 10.44
CA ARG A 80 -2.75 -20.89 10.07
C ARG A 80 -1.41 -21.27 9.41
N GLU A 81 -1.15 -20.70 8.23
CA GLU A 81 0.17 -20.80 7.61
C GLU A 81 1.21 -20.17 8.54
N SER A 82 2.32 -20.87 8.75
CA SER A 82 3.40 -20.44 9.63
C SER A 82 4.70 -20.33 8.84
N ASP A 83 5.42 -19.24 9.09
CA ASP A 83 6.68 -18.96 8.43
C ASP A 83 7.78 -18.67 9.46
N GLU A 84 9.01 -19.11 9.20
CA GLU A 84 10.16 -18.96 10.09
C GLU A 84 11.11 -17.87 9.60
N VAL A 85 11.43 -16.94 10.50
CA VAL A 85 12.27 -15.77 10.22
C VAL A 85 13.20 -15.52 11.40
N ASP A 86 14.36 -14.91 11.15
CA ASP A 86 15.27 -14.55 12.23
C ASP A 86 14.75 -13.34 13.00
N VAL A 87 14.24 -12.34 12.27
CA VAL A 87 13.64 -11.14 12.86
C VAL A 87 12.35 -10.77 12.14
N CYS A 88 11.27 -10.66 12.92
CA CYS A 88 10.00 -10.11 12.47
C CYS A 88 9.80 -8.72 13.10
N ILE A 89 9.60 -7.71 12.26
CA ILE A 89 9.32 -6.33 12.65
C ILE A 89 7.85 -6.03 12.36
N VAL A 90 7.13 -5.58 13.37
CA VAL A 90 5.72 -5.17 13.23
C VAL A 90 5.65 -3.66 13.08
N GLY A 91 5.26 -3.22 11.88
CA GLY A 91 5.11 -1.82 11.48
C GLY A 91 6.18 -1.35 10.49
N GLY A 92 5.75 -1.02 9.28
CA GLY A 92 6.54 -0.41 8.20
C GLY A 92 6.63 1.11 8.29
N GLY A 93 6.79 1.64 9.51
CA GLY A 93 7.09 3.05 9.75
C GLY A 93 8.59 3.35 9.60
N PRO A 94 9.01 4.62 9.74
CA PRO A 94 10.42 4.99 9.60
C PRO A 94 11.32 4.26 10.60
N ALA A 95 10.85 4.02 11.83
CA ALA A 95 11.62 3.27 12.83
C ALA A 95 11.77 1.78 12.48
N GLY A 96 10.70 1.15 12.01
CA GLY A 96 10.69 -0.27 11.64
C GLY A 96 11.57 -0.52 10.42
N LEU A 97 11.40 0.29 9.37
CA LEU A 97 12.20 0.22 8.15
C LEU A 97 13.67 0.53 8.42
N ALA A 98 13.99 1.56 9.22
CA ALA A 98 15.37 1.86 9.60
C ALA A 98 16.02 0.69 10.35
N SER A 99 15.30 0.05 11.26
CA SER A 99 15.79 -1.12 12.00
C SER A 99 16.03 -2.30 11.05
N ALA A 100 15.11 -2.55 10.12
CA ALA A 100 15.21 -3.64 9.16
C ALA A 100 16.43 -3.48 8.24
N ILE A 101 16.61 -2.29 7.66
CA ILE A 101 17.77 -1.94 6.84
C ILE A 101 19.05 -2.16 7.64
N ARG A 102 19.12 -1.64 8.87
CA ARG A 102 20.33 -1.73 9.67
C ARG A 102 20.68 -3.17 10.03
N LEU A 103 19.68 -3.99 10.36
CA LEU A 103 19.88 -5.41 10.65
C LEU A 103 20.44 -6.15 9.44
N LYS A 104 19.90 -5.91 8.24
CA LYS A 104 20.44 -6.50 7.01
C LYS A 104 21.85 -6.04 6.71
N GLN A 105 22.15 -4.75 6.81
CA GLN A 105 23.52 -4.23 6.64
C GLN A 105 24.52 -4.91 7.60
N LEU A 106 24.14 -5.11 8.87
CA LEU A 106 24.98 -5.78 9.86
C LEU A 106 25.16 -7.27 9.55
N ALA A 107 24.10 -7.95 9.11
CA ALA A 107 24.17 -9.35 8.72
C ALA A 107 25.10 -9.58 7.52
N THR A 108 24.96 -8.77 6.46
CA THR A 108 25.86 -8.81 5.30
C THR A 108 27.30 -8.47 5.69
N ALA A 109 27.52 -7.48 6.57
CA ALA A 109 28.86 -7.15 7.07
C ALA A 109 29.49 -8.29 7.89
N ALA A 110 28.67 -9.11 8.56
CA ALA A 110 29.09 -10.30 9.28
C ALA A 110 29.24 -11.55 8.38
N GLY A 111 28.92 -11.44 7.08
CA GLY A 111 28.95 -12.55 6.11
C GLY A 111 27.78 -13.54 6.26
N ASN A 112 26.67 -13.11 6.86
CA ASN A 112 25.45 -13.90 6.99
C ASN A 112 24.37 -13.39 6.02
N ASP A 113 24.49 -13.79 4.75
CA ASP A 113 23.55 -13.37 3.71
C ASP A 113 22.17 -14.04 3.82
N ASP A 114 22.10 -15.18 4.53
CA ASP A 114 20.88 -15.95 4.76
C ASP A 114 19.99 -15.36 5.88
N PHE A 115 20.45 -14.31 6.58
CA PHE A 115 19.72 -13.71 7.68
C PHE A 115 18.39 -13.09 7.22
N ARG A 116 17.26 -13.66 7.62
CA ARG A 116 15.94 -13.30 7.12
C ARG A 116 15.25 -12.28 8.02
N VAL A 117 15.00 -11.08 7.47
CA VAL A 117 14.32 -9.99 8.14
C VAL A 117 13.00 -9.70 7.42
N VAL A 118 11.91 -9.81 8.15
CA VAL A 118 10.56 -9.56 7.64
C VAL A 118 9.95 -8.34 8.32
N VAL A 119 9.33 -7.46 7.56
CA VAL A 119 8.55 -6.31 8.03
C VAL A 119 7.08 -6.52 7.67
N LEU A 120 6.21 -6.56 8.66
CA LEU A 120 4.76 -6.60 8.48
C LEU A 120 4.19 -5.19 8.59
N GLU A 121 3.46 -4.74 7.58
CA GLU A 121 2.76 -3.45 7.60
C GLU A 121 1.26 -3.65 7.43
N LYS A 122 0.47 -3.01 8.30
CA LYS A 122 -1.00 -3.10 8.26
C LYS A 122 -1.59 -2.39 7.04
N ALA A 123 -1.02 -1.25 6.66
CA ALA A 123 -1.49 -0.50 5.51
C ALA A 123 -1.31 -1.30 4.21
N SER A 124 -2.20 -1.10 3.24
CA SER A 124 -2.14 -1.76 1.93
C SER A 124 -0.87 -1.40 1.14
N GLU A 125 -0.24 -0.28 1.48
CA GLU A 125 1.03 0.18 0.95
C GLU A 125 1.86 0.82 2.07
N ILE A 126 3.18 0.74 1.97
CA ILE A 126 4.08 1.46 2.87
C ILE A 126 3.77 2.96 2.84
N GLY A 127 3.72 3.59 4.00
CA GLY A 127 3.44 5.03 4.12
C GLY A 127 1.95 5.42 4.07
N ALA A 128 1.00 4.53 3.73
CA ALA A 128 -0.40 4.91 3.62
C ALA A 128 -1.06 5.24 4.98
N HIS A 129 -0.60 4.64 6.08
CA HIS A 129 -1.00 4.99 7.45
C HIS A 129 -0.06 6.00 8.15
N ILE A 130 0.89 6.58 7.41
CA ILE A 130 1.83 7.56 7.98
C ILE A 130 1.30 8.97 7.79
N LEU A 131 1.10 9.68 8.92
CA LEU A 131 0.64 11.06 8.97
C LEU A 131 1.56 11.90 9.85
N SER A 132 2.21 12.91 9.28
CA SER A 132 3.02 13.89 10.02
C SER A 132 3.31 15.14 9.19
N GLY A 133 3.39 16.30 9.83
CA GLY A 133 3.90 17.56 9.24
C GLY A 133 5.43 17.65 9.30
N ALA A 134 6.12 16.53 9.10
CA ALA A 134 7.46 16.25 9.61
C ALA A 134 8.52 17.31 9.26
N VAL A 135 9.28 17.66 10.29
CA VAL A 135 10.59 18.31 10.17
C VAL A 135 11.64 17.28 10.57
N LEU A 136 12.40 16.79 9.58
CA LEU A 136 13.38 15.74 9.70
C LEU A 136 14.73 16.32 10.10
N GLU A 137 15.28 15.82 11.20
CA GLU A 137 16.68 15.99 11.58
C GLU A 137 17.51 14.93 10.83
N PRO A 138 18.53 15.33 10.06
CA PRO A 138 19.13 14.45 9.06
C PRO A 138 20.14 13.44 9.63
N ARG A 139 20.67 13.62 10.84
CA ARG A 139 21.76 12.79 11.37
C ARG A 139 21.43 11.30 11.35
N ALA A 140 20.23 10.92 11.76
CA ALA A 140 19.84 9.50 11.83
C ALA A 140 19.79 8.84 10.45
N ILE A 141 19.30 9.56 9.43
CA ILE A 141 19.23 9.01 8.07
C ILE A 141 20.61 9.03 7.39
N GLU A 142 21.44 10.04 7.66
CA GLU A 142 22.82 10.10 7.18
C GLU A 142 23.69 8.97 7.75
N GLU A 143 23.42 8.55 9.00
CA GLU A 143 24.07 7.38 9.60
C GLU A 143 23.63 6.07 8.94
N LEU A 144 22.35 5.94 8.60
CA LEU A 144 21.78 4.72 8.03
C LEU A 144 22.09 4.55 6.53
N ILE A 145 21.91 5.63 5.75
CA ILE A 145 22.09 5.69 4.29
C ILE A 145 22.95 6.93 3.98
N PRO A 146 24.29 6.77 4.02
CA PRO A 146 25.19 7.86 3.71
C PRO A 146 25.05 8.18 2.22
N ASN A 147 24.79 9.45 1.86
CA ASN A 147 24.47 9.96 0.50
C ASN A 147 22.98 10.05 0.10
N TRP A 148 22.05 9.92 1.05
CA TRP A 148 20.60 9.92 0.76
C TRP A 148 20.07 11.16 -0.02
N LEU A 149 20.80 12.29 -0.05
CA LEU A 149 20.48 13.51 -0.80
C LEU A 149 21.44 13.84 -1.96
N ASP A 150 22.48 13.02 -2.19
CA ASP A 150 23.49 13.34 -3.19
C ASP A 150 22.88 13.36 -4.60
N GLU A 151 23.17 14.40 -5.39
CA GLU A 151 22.69 14.51 -6.78
C GLU A 151 23.17 13.34 -7.66
N ALA A 152 24.33 12.76 -7.33
CA ALA A 152 24.88 11.59 -8.02
C ALA A 152 24.16 10.28 -7.65
N ASN A 153 23.39 10.25 -6.56
CA ASN A 153 22.61 9.09 -6.16
C ASN A 153 21.29 9.06 -6.98
N PRO A 154 21.09 8.08 -7.88
CA PRO A 154 19.86 7.96 -8.66
C PRO A 154 18.63 7.67 -7.78
N ASP A 155 18.87 7.11 -6.60
CA ASP A 155 17.88 6.68 -5.63
C ASP A 155 17.76 7.67 -4.46
N ARG A 156 18.23 8.90 -4.64
CA ARG A 156 18.14 9.96 -3.62
C ARG A 156 16.68 10.30 -3.31
N PHE A 157 16.44 10.84 -2.12
CA PHE A 157 15.13 11.35 -1.76
C PHE A 157 14.94 12.79 -2.27
N ASP A 158 14.04 13.00 -3.24
CA ASP A 158 13.80 14.32 -3.84
C ASP A 158 12.81 15.20 -3.05
N GLY A 159 12.00 14.61 -2.15
CA GLY A 159 10.87 15.27 -1.49
C GLY A 159 11.24 16.17 -0.29
N ILE A 160 12.32 16.96 -0.40
CA ILE A 160 12.85 17.78 0.71
C ILE A 160 12.67 19.28 0.49
N THR A 161 12.56 20.02 1.60
CA THR A 161 12.65 21.47 1.62
C THR A 161 13.46 21.92 2.85
N PRO A 162 14.60 22.62 2.69
CA PRO A 162 15.37 23.08 3.85
C PRO A 162 14.56 24.03 4.74
N ALA A 163 14.62 23.85 6.06
CA ALA A 163 13.95 24.73 7.01
C ALA A 163 14.66 26.10 7.05
N ALA A 164 13.99 27.15 6.57
CA ALA A 164 14.57 28.49 6.46
C ALA A 164 14.58 29.29 7.78
N GLY A 165 13.59 29.08 8.64
CA GLY A 165 13.49 29.77 9.92
C GLY A 165 12.26 29.37 10.71
N ASP A 166 12.33 29.61 12.03
CA ASP A 166 11.32 29.18 13.00
C ASP A 166 10.54 30.37 13.54
N ILE A 167 9.21 30.25 13.54
CA ILE A 167 8.32 31.29 14.06
C ILE A 167 7.36 30.64 15.05
N MET A 168 7.45 31.05 16.32
CA MET A 168 6.49 30.66 17.35
C MET A 168 5.49 31.80 17.61
N ARG A 169 4.22 31.42 17.74
CA ARG A 169 3.10 32.34 17.95
C ARG A 169 2.16 31.77 19.01
N PHE A 170 1.73 32.61 19.93
CA PHE A 170 0.63 32.32 20.85
C PHE A 170 -0.68 32.85 20.25
N LEU A 171 -1.66 31.96 20.05
CA LEU A 171 -2.92 32.31 19.42
C LEU A 171 -4.01 32.60 20.46
N THR A 172 -4.72 33.71 20.27
CA THR A 172 -5.97 34.04 20.97
C THR A 172 -7.12 34.05 19.95
N LYS A 173 -8.37 34.19 20.40
CA LYS A 173 -9.55 34.22 19.51
C LYS A 173 -9.43 35.25 18.37
N LYS A 174 -8.68 36.34 18.56
CA LYS A 174 -8.58 37.45 17.59
C LYS A 174 -7.15 37.84 17.20
N MET A 175 -6.12 37.29 17.85
CA MET A 175 -4.74 37.76 17.69
C MET A 175 -3.74 36.61 17.65
N ALA A 176 -2.62 36.82 16.97
CA ALA A 176 -1.44 35.96 17.00
C ALA A 176 -0.23 36.74 17.56
N LEU A 177 0.17 36.43 18.78
CA LEU A 177 1.25 37.13 19.49
C LEU A 177 2.59 36.43 19.26
N PRO A 178 3.65 37.14 18.83
CA PRO A 178 5.00 36.57 18.74
C PRO A 178 5.53 36.19 20.12
N ILE A 179 6.01 34.95 20.26
CA ILE A 179 6.76 34.50 21.43
C ILE A 179 8.13 33.97 20.99
N PRO A 180 9.19 34.17 21.78
CA PRO A 180 10.50 33.62 21.45
C PRO A 180 10.43 32.09 21.48
N ALA A 181 10.93 31.44 20.44
CA ALA A 181 11.00 29.98 20.38
C ALA A 181 12.05 29.48 21.40
N PRO A 182 11.77 28.41 22.15
CA PRO A 182 12.78 27.72 22.94
C PRO A 182 13.94 27.24 22.07
N PRO A 183 15.20 27.22 22.57
CA PRO A 183 16.36 26.79 21.80
C PRO A 183 16.25 25.40 21.18
N GLN A 184 15.46 24.50 21.78
CA GLN A 184 15.22 23.14 21.32
C GLN A 184 14.33 23.06 20.07
N MET A 185 13.63 24.16 19.72
CA MET A 185 12.76 24.24 18.55
C MET A 185 13.45 24.88 17.33
N HIS A 186 14.77 25.07 17.39
CA HIS A 186 15.52 25.56 16.24
C HIS A 186 15.72 24.45 15.21
N ASN A 187 15.27 24.68 13.99
CA ASN A 187 15.32 23.72 12.88
C ASN A 187 16.46 24.01 11.90
N LYS A 188 17.53 24.67 12.36
CA LYS A 188 18.69 24.97 11.52
C LYS A 188 19.36 23.66 11.08
N GLY A 189 19.36 23.40 9.77
CA GLY A 189 19.92 22.17 9.19
C GLY A 189 18.92 21.02 9.04
N ASN A 190 17.67 21.23 9.46
CA ASN A 190 16.60 20.25 9.28
C ASN A 190 15.86 20.45 7.95
N TYR A 191 15.11 19.43 7.55
CA TYR A 191 14.33 19.41 6.31
C TYR A 191 12.85 19.23 6.59
N ILE A 192 12.01 20.01 5.92
CA ILE A 192 10.57 19.79 5.86
C ILE A 192 10.32 18.71 4.81
N VAL A 193 9.63 17.64 5.19
CA VAL A 193 9.39 16.48 4.32
C VAL A 193 7.96 15.97 4.46
N SER A 194 7.46 15.33 3.40
CA SER A 194 6.26 14.50 3.51
C SER A 194 6.65 13.14 4.07
N LEU A 195 6.31 12.87 5.34
CA LEU A 195 6.75 11.63 6.00
C LEU A 195 6.23 10.37 5.32
N ASN A 196 5.07 10.43 4.65
CA ASN A 196 4.56 9.29 3.88
C ASN A 196 5.48 8.94 2.69
N GLN A 197 5.92 9.94 1.91
CA GLN A 197 6.82 9.78 0.78
C GLN A 197 8.20 9.32 1.25
N PHE A 198 8.67 9.90 2.36
CA PHE A 198 9.92 9.47 2.98
C PHE A 198 9.86 8.00 3.43
N THR A 199 8.73 7.57 4.02
CA THR A 199 8.56 6.18 4.45
C THR A 199 8.43 5.23 3.25
N LYS A 200 7.74 5.64 2.18
CA LYS A 200 7.69 4.90 0.91
C LYS A 200 9.09 4.67 0.34
N TRP A 201 9.86 5.74 0.25
CA TRP A 201 11.26 5.71 -0.19
C TRP A 201 12.13 4.82 0.71
N LEU A 202 11.96 4.88 2.04
CA LEU A 202 12.65 3.95 2.96
C LEU A 202 12.24 2.49 2.72
N GLY A 203 11.00 2.23 2.31
CA GLY A 203 10.53 0.89 1.94
C GLY A 203 11.30 0.34 0.75
N GLU A 204 11.46 1.13 -0.31
CA GLU A 204 12.26 0.79 -1.49
C GLU A 204 13.72 0.48 -1.10
N ARG A 205 14.32 1.32 -0.24
CA ARG A 205 15.69 1.08 0.27
C ARG A 205 15.79 -0.18 1.14
N ALA A 206 14.73 -0.53 1.86
CA ALA A 206 14.67 -1.77 2.64
C ALA A 206 14.61 -3.01 1.76
N GLU A 207 13.77 -2.99 0.72
CA GLU A 207 13.67 -4.07 -0.26
C GLU A 207 15.01 -4.27 -1.00
N GLU A 208 15.69 -3.18 -1.37
CA GLU A 208 17.03 -3.23 -1.97
C GLU A 208 18.09 -3.83 -1.05
N ALA A 209 17.98 -3.60 0.26
CA ALA A 209 18.84 -4.22 1.27
C ALA A 209 18.49 -5.72 1.50
N GLY A 210 17.49 -6.26 0.80
CA GLY A 210 17.04 -7.64 0.90
C GLY A 210 16.08 -7.91 2.07
N VAL A 211 15.46 -6.86 2.62
CA VAL A 211 14.38 -7.00 3.61
C VAL A 211 13.09 -7.43 2.90
N GLU A 212 12.37 -8.38 3.48
CA GLU A 212 11.06 -8.80 2.99
C GLU A 212 9.96 -7.92 3.61
N VAL A 213 9.33 -7.08 2.79
CA VAL A 213 8.30 -6.13 3.23
C VAL A 213 6.92 -6.64 2.81
N TYR A 214 6.04 -6.87 3.76
CA TYR A 214 4.67 -7.35 3.54
C TYR A 214 3.63 -6.31 3.97
N PRO A 215 3.22 -5.40 3.06
CA PRO A 215 2.09 -4.53 3.29
C PRO A 215 0.76 -5.30 3.22
N GLY A 216 -0.25 -4.82 3.95
CA GLY A 216 -1.57 -5.42 4.07
C GLY A 216 -1.68 -6.51 5.15
N PHE A 217 -0.61 -6.81 5.87
CA PHE A 217 -0.57 -7.83 6.91
C PHE A 217 -0.44 -7.19 8.30
N ALA A 218 -1.55 -7.14 9.03
CA ALA A 218 -1.56 -6.64 10.41
C ALA A 218 -1.14 -7.74 11.38
N GLY A 219 -0.08 -7.51 12.16
CA GLY A 219 0.22 -8.33 13.34
C GLY A 219 -0.86 -8.15 14.41
N ALA A 220 -1.73 -9.14 14.56
CA ALA A 220 -2.92 -9.07 15.41
C ALA A 220 -2.67 -9.63 16.82
N GLU A 221 -1.81 -10.65 16.94
CA GLU A 221 -1.58 -11.38 18.18
C GLU A 221 -0.09 -11.68 18.39
N VAL A 222 0.40 -11.53 19.61
CA VAL A 222 1.77 -11.91 20.00
C VAL A 222 1.78 -13.36 20.46
N LEU A 223 2.65 -14.18 19.86
CA LEU A 223 2.81 -15.58 20.20
C LEU A 223 3.91 -15.71 21.26
N TYR A 224 3.66 -16.48 22.32
CA TYR A 224 4.60 -16.72 23.41
C TYR A 224 5.03 -18.20 23.46
N ARG A 225 6.26 -18.44 23.91
CA ARG A 225 6.75 -19.77 24.27
C ARG A 225 6.30 -20.13 25.69
N PRO A 226 6.38 -21.43 26.09
CA PRO A 226 6.02 -21.86 27.44
C PRO A 226 6.83 -21.22 28.57
N ASP A 227 8.02 -20.70 28.28
CA ASP A 227 8.88 -19.97 29.22
C ASP A 227 8.50 -18.49 29.38
N GLY A 228 7.50 -18.00 28.63
CA GLY A 228 7.06 -16.61 28.63
C GLY A 228 7.81 -15.70 27.65
N SER A 229 8.81 -16.20 26.91
CA SER A 229 9.50 -15.43 25.86
C SER A 229 8.63 -15.26 24.61
N VAL A 230 8.82 -14.16 23.88
CA VAL A 230 8.10 -13.92 22.61
C VAL A 230 8.62 -14.88 21.53
N LYS A 231 7.71 -15.68 20.97
CA LYS A 231 7.96 -16.58 19.84
C LYS A 231 7.85 -15.86 18.50
N GLY A 232 6.86 -14.98 18.35
CA GLY A 232 6.57 -14.30 17.08
C GLY A 232 5.24 -13.55 17.11
N VAL A 233 4.67 -13.31 15.93
CA VAL A 233 3.40 -12.61 15.74
C VAL A 233 2.51 -13.42 14.80
N ALA A 234 1.20 -13.42 15.05
CA ALA A 234 0.21 -13.94 14.11
C ALA A 234 -0.50 -12.77 13.41
N THR A 235 -0.71 -12.92 12.11
CA THR A 235 -1.47 -11.97 11.29
C THR A 235 -2.97 -12.17 11.49
N GLY A 236 -3.76 -11.10 11.31
CA GLY A 236 -5.22 -11.18 11.31
C GLY A 236 -5.74 -12.07 10.17
N GLY A 237 -6.81 -12.83 10.41
CA GLY A 237 -7.43 -13.68 9.41
C GLY A 237 -8.19 -12.86 8.35
N PRO A 238 -8.59 -13.48 7.22
CA PRO A 238 -9.49 -12.85 6.26
C PRO A 238 -10.84 -12.59 6.96
N GLY A 239 -11.06 -11.35 7.42
CA GLY A 239 -12.25 -10.92 8.16
C GLY A 239 -11.98 -9.89 9.26
N ASP A 240 -10.77 -9.85 9.82
CA ASP A 240 -10.44 -8.95 10.96
C ASP A 240 -10.28 -7.47 10.53
N CYS A 241 -10.28 -7.19 9.23
CA CYS A 241 -10.19 -5.85 8.66
C CYS A 241 -11.57 -5.20 8.39
N GLU A 242 -12.69 -5.92 8.45
CA GLU A 242 -14.04 -5.39 8.15
C GLU A 242 -14.66 -4.54 9.27
N GLY A 243 -14.00 -4.41 10.43
CA GLY A 243 -14.54 -3.72 11.61
C GLY A 243 -14.10 -2.27 11.82
N TRP A 244 -13.39 -1.65 10.88
CA TRP A 244 -12.75 -0.33 11.07
C TRP A 244 -13.06 0.69 9.97
N GLU A 245 -14.19 0.57 9.28
CA GLU A 245 -14.77 1.62 8.41
C GLU A 245 -15.86 2.44 9.11
#